data_AF-A0A1V6UEJ7-F1
#
_entry.id   AF-A0A1V6UEJ7-F1
#
_cell.length_a   1.000
_cell.length_b   1.000
_cell.length_c   1.000
_cell.angle_alpha   90.00
_cell.angle_beta   90.00
_cell.angle_gamma   90.00
#
_symmetry.space_group_name_H-M   'P 1'
#
loop_
_entity.id
_entity.type
_entity.pdbx_description
1 polymer ?
#
loop_
_entity_poly.entity_id
_entity_poly.type
_entity_poly.pdbx_seq_one_letter_code
_entity_poly.pdbx_strand_id
1 'polypeptide(L)'
;MCGSASNLMIYQRPSAQSMAKSAELVNDPTYLFEKSLPFFKDGQPLQVFCPKYATPFATWAKAAFDDVGIDATQGFNSGSLIDHQFCAMKIRPGCTSRGSSELSFLQTGFKSKIVLSAGAFQSPQLLIVSGIGPAQVLSTYGINVIVDLPGLGQNMWDHVFFGPSYQVDVPTLVMLKNDLRYLFSQLLMWLFGGNEFLTNPSTDYIAVEKIPPESRSALSKTTEDDLAFVPSDWPEGELTW
;
A
#
# COMPACT_ATOMS: atom_id res chain seq x y z
N MET A 1 -6.06 12.12 9.48
CA MET A 1 -5.28 12.65 8.35
C MET A 1 -5.51 11.74 7.15
N CYS A 2 -5.54 12.29 5.93
CA CYS A 2 -5.75 11.49 4.71
C CYS A 2 -4.50 10.64 4.42
N GLY A 3 -4.65 9.31 4.28
CA GLY A 3 -3.51 8.41 4.06
C GLY A 3 -2.72 8.73 2.78
N SER A 4 -3.37 9.28 1.74
CA SER A 4 -2.68 9.68 0.50
C SER A 4 -1.69 10.83 0.70
N ALA A 5 -1.88 11.68 1.71
CA ALA A 5 -1.04 12.84 1.98
C ALA A 5 0.31 12.46 2.63
N SER A 6 0.38 11.32 3.32
CA SER A 6 1.52 10.94 4.16
C SER A 6 2.06 9.52 3.91
N ASN A 7 1.61 8.84 2.85
CA ASN A 7 2.12 7.49 2.53
C ASN A 7 3.46 7.50 1.77
N LEU A 8 4.06 6.31 1.59
CA LEU A 8 5.30 6.07 0.84
C LEU A 8 5.20 6.31 -0.68
N MET A 9 4.03 6.70 -1.19
CA MET A 9 3.73 6.94 -2.61
C MET A 9 3.85 5.73 -3.54
N ILE A 10 4.22 4.56 -3.04
CA ILE A 10 4.20 3.28 -3.76
C ILE A 10 2.84 3.05 -4.41
N TYR A 11 2.86 2.64 -5.68
CA TYR A 11 1.69 2.21 -6.43
C TYR A 11 1.79 0.72 -6.76
N GLN A 12 0.90 -0.05 -6.14
CA GLN A 12 0.72 -1.49 -6.34
C GLN A 12 -0.77 -1.78 -6.49
N ARG A 13 -1.09 -2.92 -7.09
CA ARG A 13 -2.46 -3.46 -7.16
C ARG A 13 -2.50 -4.87 -6.60
N PRO A 14 -3.64 -5.30 -6.03
CA PRO A 14 -3.80 -6.69 -5.61
C PRO A 14 -3.67 -7.67 -6.78
N SER A 15 -3.30 -8.91 -6.46
CA SER A 15 -3.31 -10.02 -7.41
C SER A 15 -4.74 -10.39 -7.83
N ALA A 16 -4.87 -11.02 -9.01
CA ALA A 16 -6.18 -11.44 -9.52
C ALA A 16 -6.86 -12.47 -8.60
N GLN A 17 -6.13 -13.43 -8.02
CA GLN A 17 -6.75 -14.43 -7.14
C GLN A 17 -7.12 -13.82 -5.78
N SER A 18 -6.35 -12.86 -5.25
CA SER A 18 -6.72 -12.11 -4.04
C SER A 18 -8.07 -11.40 -4.21
N MET A 19 -8.29 -10.78 -5.36
CA MET A 19 -9.56 -10.11 -5.65
C MET A 19 -10.69 -11.09 -5.95
N ALA A 20 -10.39 -12.25 -6.56
CA ALA A 20 -11.36 -13.33 -6.70
C ALA A 20 -11.81 -13.88 -5.34
N LYS A 21 -10.88 -14.06 -4.39
CA LYS A 21 -11.19 -14.46 -3.02
C LYS A 21 -12.05 -13.42 -2.33
N SER A 22 -11.74 -12.15 -2.52
CA SER A 22 -12.53 -11.04 -1.97
C SER A 22 -13.96 -11.06 -2.52
N ALA A 23 -14.13 -11.21 -3.83
CA ALA A 23 -15.42 -11.31 -4.50
C ALA A 23 -16.27 -12.50 -4.00
N GLU A 24 -15.63 -13.64 -3.72
CA GLU A 24 -16.27 -14.81 -3.10
C GLU A 24 -16.77 -14.48 -1.69
N LEU A 25 -15.92 -13.90 -0.84
CA LEU A 25 -16.23 -13.61 0.57
C LEU A 25 -17.37 -12.59 0.72
N VAL A 26 -17.43 -11.58 -0.15
CA VAL A 26 -18.49 -10.57 -0.13
C VAL A 26 -19.71 -10.95 -0.99
N ASN A 27 -19.64 -12.09 -1.69
CA ASN A 27 -20.64 -12.54 -2.66
C ASN A 27 -21.01 -11.47 -3.69
N ASP A 28 -20.01 -10.75 -4.21
CA ASP A 28 -20.18 -9.69 -5.20
C ASP A 28 -19.11 -9.77 -6.30
N PRO A 29 -19.48 -10.14 -7.53
CA PRO A 29 -18.53 -10.29 -8.62
C PRO A 29 -17.97 -8.94 -9.12
N THR A 30 -18.47 -7.79 -8.68
CA THR A 30 -17.91 -6.48 -9.03
C THR A 30 -16.49 -6.28 -8.50
N TYR A 31 -16.09 -7.05 -7.48
CA TYR A 31 -14.73 -7.06 -6.92
C TYR A 31 -13.72 -7.84 -7.77
N LEU A 32 -14.14 -8.53 -8.84
CA LEU A 32 -13.23 -9.25 -9.72
C LEU A 32 -12.26 -8.30 -10.44
N PHE A 33 -11.02 -8.75 -10.65
CA PHE A 33 -9.95 -7.96 -11.28
C PHE A 33 -10.37 -7.33 -12.60
N GLU A 34 -10.92 -8.10 -13.50
CA GLU A 34 -11.37 -7.62 -14.82
C GLU A 34 -12.48 -6.57 -14.73
N LYS A 35 -13.37 -6.67 -13.73
CA LYS A 35 -14.47 -5.71 -13.53
C LYS A 35 -14.02 -4.44 -12.83
N SER A 36 -12.98 -4.52 -11.99
CA SER A 36 -12.37 -3.36 -11.35
C SER A 36 -11.44 -2.58 -12.29
N LEU A 37 -10.86 -3.26 -13.30
CA LEU A 37 -9.86 -2.70 -14.20
C LEU A 37 -10.26 -1.41 -14.92
N PRO A 38 -11.52 -1.24 -15.41
CA PRO A 38 -11.95 0.01 -16.03
C PRO A 38 -11.79 1.24 -15.12
N PHE A 39 -12.06 1.10 -13.80
CA PHE A 39 -11.90 2.20 -12.84
C PHE A 39 -10.44 2.63 -12.64
N PHE A 40 -9.48 1.79 -13.05
CA PHE A 40 -8.06 2.09 -12.95
C PHE A 40 -7.43 2.58 -14.26
N LYS A 41 -8.08 2.37 -15.41
CA LYS A 41 -7.53 2.67 -16.73
C LYS A 41 -7.61 4.15 -17.11
N ASP A 42 -8.56 4.89 -16.55
CA ASP A 42 -8.78 6.29 -16.94
C ASP A 42 -7.67 7.23 -16.45
N GLY A 43 -6.77 6.78 -15.56
CA GLY A 43 -5.56 7.50 -15.13
C GLY A 43 -5.81 8.88 -14.54
N GLN A 44 -7.08 9.18 -14.25
CA GLN A 44 -7.58 10.45 -13.77
C GLN A 44 -8.52 10.20 -12.59
N PRO A 45 -8.48 11.05 -11.56
CA PRO A 45 -7.58 12.20 -11.42
C PRO A 45 -6.18 11.82 -10.87
N LEU A 46 -5.92 10.55 -10.58
CA LEU A 46 -4.67 10.12 -9.96
C LEU A 46 -3.61 9.71 -10.98
N GLN A 47 -2.53 10.50 -11.04
CA GLN A 47 -1.38 10.29 -11.90
C GLN A 47 -0.34 9.37 -11.24
N VAL A 48 0.22 8.45 -12.03
CA VAL A 48 1.21 7.46 -11.59
C VAL A 48 2.42 7.49 -12.54
N PHE A 49 3.61 7.70 -11.99
CA PHE A 49 4.88 7.84 -12.72
C PHE A 49 6.04 7.28 -11.89
N CYS A 50 7.08 6.76 -12.54
CA CYS A 50 8.32 6.41 -11.86
C CYS A 50 9.04 7.69 -11.40
N PRO A 51 9.75 7.68 -10.26
CA PRO A 51 10.56 8.80 -9.84
C PRO A 51 11.64 9.09 -10.89
N LYS A 52 12.01 10.35 -11.05
CA LYS A 52 13.04 10.77 -12.03
C LYS A 52 14.46 10.49 -11.56
N TYR A 53 14.61 10.11 -10.29
CA TYR A 53 15.85 9.75 -9.64
C TYR A 53 15.72 8.31 -9.13
N ALA A 54 16.71 7.47 -9.39
CA ALA A 54 16.83 6.17 -8.75
C ALA A 54 17.83 6.28 -7.59
N THR A 55 17.47 5.79 -6.41
CA THR A 55 18.38 5.78 -5.26
C THR A 55 19.60 4.92 -5.57
N PRO A 56 20.79 5.27 -5.02
CA PRO A 56 21.98 4.44 -5.21
C PRO A 56 21.76 3.02 -4.71
N PHE A 57 20.95 2.82 -3.66
CA PHE A 57 20.67 1.49 -3.15
C PHE A 57 19.81 0.67 -4.11
N ALA A 58 18.78 1.26 -4.75
CA ALA A 58 17.90 0.55 -5.67
C ALA A 58 18.66 -0.12 -6.85
N THR A 59 19.75 0.49 -7.32
CA THR A 59 20.56 -0.12 -8.39
C THR A 59 21.33 -1.36 -7.91
N TRP A 60 21.82 -1.36 -6.66
CA TRP A 60 22.42 -2.53 -6.02
C TRP A 60 21.40 -3.59 -5.66
N ALA A 61 20.21 -3.18 -5.20
CA ALA A 61 19.11 -4.09 -4.90
C ALA A 61 18.73 -4.91 -6.13
N LYS A 62 18.57 -4.25 -7.29
CA LYS A 62 18.34 -4.95 -8.56
C LYS A 62 19.40 -6.02 -8.82
N ALA A 63 20.68 -5.66 -8.73
CA ALA A 63 21.77 -6.59 -9.03
C ALA A 63 21.80 -7.77 -8.04
N ALA A 64 21.49 -7.52 -6.77
CA ALA A 64 21.39 -8.56 -5.76
C ALA A 64 20.25 -9.53 -6.07
N PHE A 65 19.09 -9.03 -6.49
CA PHE A 65 17.95 -9.87 -6.87
C PHE A 65 18.20 -10.73 -8.11
N ASP A 66 18.80 -10.13 -9.13
CA ASP A 66 19.22 -10.86 -10.33
C ASP A 66 20.20 -12.00 -9.95
N ASP A 67 21.08 -11.80 -8.97
CA ASP A 67 22.08 -12.79 -8.51
C ASP A 67 21.47 -13.93 -7.68
N VAL A 68 20.46 -13.64 -6.85
CA VAL A 68 19.74 -14.67 -6.08
C VAL A 68 18.65 -15.40 -6.88
N GLY A 69 18.48 -15.05 -8.16
CA GLY A 69 17.59 -15.73 -9.09
C GLY A 69 16.12 -15.35 -8.95
N ILE A 70 15.83 -14.15 -8.46
CA ILE A 70 14.47 -13.60 -8.47
C ILE A 70 14.34 -12.81 -9.77
N ASP A 71 13.33 -13.13 -10.59
CA ASP A 71 13.17 -12.50 -11.89
C ASP A 71 12.68 -11.05 -11.75
N ALA A 72 12.88 -10.23 -12.79
CA ALA A 72 12.33 -8.88 -12.86
C ALA A 72 10.96 -8.89 -13.54
N THR A 73 9.96 -8.24 -12.93
CA THR A 73 8.62 -8.11 -13.53
C THR A 73 8.42 -6.77 -14.25
N GLN A 74 7.56 -6.77 -15.27
CA GLN A 74 7.15 -5.55 -15.96
C GLN A 74 6.19 -4.67 -15.12
N GLY A 75 5.59 -5.21 -14.05
CA GLY A 75 4.90 -4.38 -13.07
C GLY A 75 3.84 -5.07 -12.20
N PHE A 76 3.79 -4.65 -10.92
CA PHE A 76 2.81 -5.01 -9.89
C PHE A 76 1.39 -4.43 -10.11
N ASN A 77 1.05 -4.07 -11.36
CA ASN A 77 -0.22 -3.46 -11.74
C ASN A 77 -1.02 -4.33 -12.71
N SER A 78 -0.44 -5.45 -13.13
CA SER A 78 -0.96 -6.38 -14.15
C SER A 78 -1.89 -7.45 -13.57
N GLY A 79 -1.94 -7.60 -12.24
CA GLY A 79 -2.66 -8.67 -11.55
C GLY A 79 -1.76 -9.83 -11.09
N SER A 80 -0.45 -9.75 -11.34
CA SER A 80 0.58 -10.55 -10.69
C SER A 80 1.43 -9.67 -9.78
N LEU A 81 1.83 -10.22 -8.63
CA LEU A 81 2.62 -9.53 -7.61
C LEU A 81 3.97 -10.16 -7.32
N ILE A 82 4.23 -11.41 -7.73
CA ILE A 82 5.54 -12.04 -7.48
C ILE A 82 6.60 -11.36 -8.37
N ASP A 83 7.85 -11.33 -7.89
CA ASP A 83 9.08 -10.79 -8.52
C ASP A 83 9.48 -9.39 -8.02
N HIS A 84 10.50 -8.76 -8.63
CA HIS A 84 11.01 -7.44 -8.23
C HIS A 84 10.94 -6.37 -9.33
N GLN A 85 10.80 -5.08 -8.95
CA GLN A 85 10.82 -3.95 -9.89
C GLN A 85 11.08 -2.58 -9.23
N PHE A 86 11.34 -1.56 -10.06
CA PHE A 86 11.24 -0.17 -9.67
C PHE A 86 9.78 0.25 -9.43
N CYS A 87 9.54 1.02 -8.37
CA CYS A 87 8.19 1.44 -7.99
C CYS A 87 7.63 2.49 -8.94
N ALA A 88 6.44 2.23 -9.46
CA ALA A 88 5.57 3.30 -9.92
C ALA A 88 5.08 4.11 -8.71
N MET A 89 5.06 5.44 -8.81
CA MET A 89 4.72 6.33 -7.71
C MET A 89 3.63 7.33 -8.07
N LYS A 90 2.85 7.77 -7.07
CA LYS A 90 1.79 8.78 -7.25
C LYS A 90 2.39 10.19 -7.33
N ILE A 91 3.03 10.54 -8.44
CA ILE A 91 3.69 11.84 -8.69
C ILE A 91 3.04 12.54 -9.90
N ARG A 92 2.86 13.87 -9.84
CA ARG A 92 2.37 14.65 -10.98
C ARG A 92 3.47 14.84 -12.06
N PRO A 93 3.19 14.58 -13.35
CA PRO A 93 4.16 14.78 -14.42
C PRO A 93 4.50 16.26 -14.56
N GLY A 94 5.77 16.56 -14.81
CA GLY A 94 6.28 17.92 -14.98
C GLY A 94 6.59 18.70 -13.69
N CYS A 95 6.06 18.31 -12.53
CA CYS A 95 6.16 19.13 -11.32
C CYS A 95 6.66 18.41 -10.05
N THR A 96 7.05 17.12 -10.12
CA THR A 96 7.63 16.32 -9.00
C THR A 96 6.83 16.36 -7.69
N SER A 97 5.57 16.79 -7.74
CA SER A 97 4.71 16.95 -6.58
C SER A 97 3.83 15.72 -6.40
N ARG A 98 3.55 15.38 -5.14
CA ARG A 98 2.69 14.27 -4.75
C ARG A 98 1.30 14.38 -5.40
N GLY A 99 0.82 13.29 -5.98
CA GLY A 99 -0.57 13.07 -6.34
C GLY A 99 -1.37 12.59 -5.12
N SER A 100 -2.45 13.29 -4.78
CA SER A 100 -3.37 12.91 -3.70
C SER A 100 -4.73 12.54 -4.29
N SER A 101 -5.38 11.52 -3.73
CA SER A 101 -6.77 11.15 -4.03
C SER A 101 -7.80 12.10 -3.39
N GLU A 102 -7.34 13.14 -2.71
CA GLU A 102 -8.13 14.11 -1.92
C GLU A 102 -9.18 14.88 -2.74
N LEU A 103 -9.16 14.80 -4.08
CA LEU A 103 -10.12 15.46 -4.96
C LEU A 103 -10.69 14.55 -6.06
N SER A 104 -10.87 13.24 -5.80
CA SER A 104 -11.49 12.33 -6.76
C SER A 104 -12.99 12.11 -6.56
N PHE A 105 -13.53 12.50 -5.41
CA PHE A 105 -14.94 12.29 -5.10
C PHE A 105 -15.64 13.59 -4.71
N LEU A 106 -16.73 13.84 -5.46
CA LEU A 106 -17.88 14.73 -5.18
C LEU A 106 -17.89 16.15 -5.77
N GLN A 107 -18.44 16.27 -6.98
CA GLN A 107 -19.37 17.35 -7.36
C GLN A 107 -20.64 16.76 -8.01
N THR A 108 -21.40 15.96 -7.27
CA THR A 108 -22.81 15.69 -7.59
C THR A 108 -23.58 15.57 -6.28
N GLY A 109 -24.66 16.36 -6.16
CA GLY A 109 -25.37 16.58 -4.90
C GLY A 109 -26.06 15.32 -4.37
N PHE A 110 -25.53 14.74 -3.30
CA PHE A 110 -26.22 13.70 -2.53
C PHE A 110 -27.06 14.37 -1.45
N LYS A 111 -28.33 14.69 -1.75
CA LYS A 111 -29.26 15.21 -0.73
C LYS A 111 -29.87 14.11 0.16
N SER A 112 -29.56 12.83 -0.07
CA SER A 112 -30.26 11.71 0.61
C SER A 112 -29.42 10.46 0.89
N LYS A 113 -28.09 10.50 0.79
CA LYS A 113 -27.23 9.34 1.10
C LYS A 113 -26.11 9.75 2.05
N ILE A 114 -25.81 8.88 3.02
CA ILE A 114 -24.67 9.01 3.93
C ILE A 114 -23.67 7.92 3.54
N VAL A 115 -22.42 8.30 3.31
CA VAL A 115 -21.31 7.38 3.03
C VAL A 115 -20.28 7.55 4.15
N LEU A 116 -19.85 6.43 4.73
CA LEU A 116 -18.86 6.41 5.80
C LEU A 116 -17.50 5.94 5.28
N SER A 117 -16.51 6.84 5.28
CA SER A 117 -15.16 6.60 4.74
C SER A 117 -14.07 7.04 5.72
N ALA A 118 -14.22 6.74 7.01
CA ALA A 118 -13.27 7.15 8.06
C ALA A 118 -12.10 6.15 8.25
N GLY A 119 -11.96 5.15 7.37
CA GLY A 119 -10.90 4.14 7.42
C GLY A 119 -11.17 3.00 8.41
N ALA A 120 -10.28 2.02 8.43
CA ALA A 120 -10.46 0.75 9.15
C ALA A 120 -10.63 0.90 10.68
N PHE A 121 -10.05 1.94 11.29
CA PHE A 121 -10.15 2.19 12.73
C PHE A 121 -11.37 3.03 13.11
N GLN A 122 -11.59 4.14 12.39
CA GLN A 122 -12.58 5.14 12.82
C GLN A 122 -13.99 4.85 12.28
N SER A 123 -14.11 4.18 11.13
CA SER A 123 -15.43 3.77 10.61
C SER A 123 -16.18 2.83 11.57
N PRO A 124 -15.62 1.70 12.05
CA PRO A 124 -16.32 0.85 13.01
C PRO A 124 -16.61 1.57 14.33
N GLN A 125 -15.68 2.42 14.82
CA GLN A 125 -15.93 3.22 16.02
C GLN A 125 -17.14 4.15 15.85
N LEU A 126 -17.23 4.87 14.72
CA LEU A 126 -18.34 5.78 14.42
C LEU A 126 -19.69 5.06 14.35
N LEU A 127 -19.72 3.85 13.79
CA LEU A 127 -20.92 3.01 13.77
C LEU A 127 -21.33 2.56 15.18
N ILE A 128 -20.37 2.10 15.99
CA ILE A 128 -20.60 1.66 17.37
C ILE A 128 -21.18 2.80 18.20
N VAL A 129 -20.58 4.00 18.19
CA VAL A 129 -21.12 5.14 18.96
C VAL A 129 -22.45 5.66 18.42
N SER A 130 -22.84 5.23 17.21
CA SER A 130 -24.14 5.51 16.60
C SER A 130 -25.19 4.42 16.89
N GLY A 131 -24.88 3.41 17.72
CA GLY A 131 -25.81 2.33 18.07
C GLY A 131 -25.85 1.15 17.09
N ILE A 132 -24.87 1.05 16.17
CA ILE A 132 -24.70 -0.05 15.23
C ILE A 132 -23.44 -0.82 15.62
N GLY A 133 -23.56 -2.04 16.14
CA GLY A 133 -22.42 -2.81 16.62
C GLY A 133 -22.82 -3.93 17.59
N PRO A 134 -21.86 -4.59 18.26
CA PRO A 134 -22.18 -5.71 19.15
C PRO A 134 -23.07 -5.26 20.31
N ALA A 135 -24.26 -5.86 20.46
CA ALA A 135 -25.24 -5.44 21.46
C ALA A 135 -24.69 -5.43 22.90
N GLN A 136 -23.80 -6.38 23.23
CA GLN A 136 -23.15 -6.44 24.55
C GLN A 136 -22.25 -5.23 24.82
N VAL A 137 -21.48 -4.80 23.81
CA VAL A 137 -20.61 -3.62 23.90
C VAL A 137 -21.47 -2.36 24.05
N LEU A 138 -22.47 -2.20 23.18
CA LEU A 138 -23.39 -1.04 23.22
C LEU A 138 -24.11 -0.91 24.57
N SER A 139 -24.61 -2.04 25.10
CA SER A 139 -25.31 -2.07 26.40
C SER A 139 -24.39 -1.69 27.56
N THR A 140 -23.11 -2.08 27.51
CA THR A 140 -22.12 -1.74 28.54
C THR A 140 -21.91 -0.23 28.67
N TYR A 141 -22.03 0.49 27.55
CA TYR A 141 -21.86 1.95 27.50
C TYR A 141 -23.18 2.73 27.51
N GLY A 142 -24.31 2.08 27.76
CA GLY A 142 -25.63 2.72 27.80
C GLY A 142 -26.09 3.28 26.44
N ILE A 143 -25.57 2.74 25.34
CA ILE A 143 -25.92 3.16 23.97
C ILE A 143 -27.14 2.35 23.51
N ASN A 144 -28.16 3.03 23.00
CA ASN A 144 -29.33 2.36 22.43
C ASN A 144 -28.92 1.52 21.21
N VAL A 145 -29.24 0.22 21.23
CA VAL A 145 -28.95 -0.70 20.13
C VAL A 145 -29.94 -0.46 19.00
N ILE A 146 -29.45 0.08 17.88
CA ILE A 146 -30.22 0.23 16.63
C ILE A 146 -30.07 -1.04 15.79
N VAL A 147 -28.83 -1.53 15.65
CA VAL A 147 -28.51 -2.76 14.92
C VAL A 147 -27.46 -3.54 15.69
N ASP A 148 -27.77 -4.80 16.03
CA ASP A 148 -26.80 -5.73 16.58
C ASP A 148 -25.93 -6.33 15.47
N LEU A 149 -24.65 -5.98 15.47
CA LEU A 149 -23.67 -6.43 14.48
C LEU A 149 -22.38 -6.90 15.18
N PRO A 150 -22.31 -8.17 15.61
CA PRO A 150 -21.22 -8.67 16.45
C PRO A 150 -19.85 -8.69 15.75
N GLY A 151 -19.82 -8.81 14.41
CA GLY A 151 -18.58 -8.77 13.63
C GLY A 151 -17.99 -7.36 13.43
N LEU A 152 -18.71 -6.30 13.83
CA LEU A 152 -18.25 -4.93 13.60
C LEU A 152 -17.03 -4.60 14.48
N GLY A 153 -15.98 -4.08 13.85
CA GLY A 153 -14.71 -3.78 14.53
C GLY A 153 -13.87 -5.03 14.84
N GLN A 154 -14.27 -6.20 14.35
CA GLN A 154 -13.49 -7.44 14.40
C GLN A 154 -12.76 -7.66 13.07
N ASN A 155 -11.97 -8.74 12.98
CA ASN A 155 -11.28 -9.16 11.75
C ASN A 155 -10.36 -8.07 11.17
N MET A 156 -9.50 -7.50 12.02
CA MET A 156 -8.48 -6.53 11.60
C MET A 156 -7.31 -7.26 10.93
N TRP A 157 -6.98 -6.86 9.71
CA TRP A 157 -5.84 -7.33 8.96
C TRP A 157 -4.91 -6.15 8.68
N ASP A 158 -3.61 -6.40 8.75
CA ASP A 158 -2.57 -5.43 8.39
C ASP A 158 -1.35 -6.19 7.84
N HIS A 159 -0.49 -5.48 7.13
CA HIS A 159 0.81 -6.02 6.73
C HIS A 159 1.81 -5.73 7.85
N VAL A 160 2.35 -6.80 8.46
CA VAL A 160 3.32 -6.65 9.54
C VAL A 160 4.63 -6.10 8.97
N PHE A 161 5.00 -4.90 9.42
CA PHE A 161 6.21 -4.21 8.99
C PHE A 161 7.34 -4.41 9.99
N PHE A 162 8.52 -4.78 9.51
CA PHE A 162 9.77 -4.74 10.27
C PHE A 162 10.90 -4.19 9.38
N GLY A 163 11.76 -3.34 9.97
CA GLY A 163 12.81 -2.63 9.23
C GLY A 163 14.21 -3.08 9.64
N PRO A 164 14.83 -4.09 9.00
CA PRO A 164 16.22 -4.40 9.23
C PRO A 164 17.09 -3.23 8.77
N SER A 165 18.06 -2.83 9.60
CA SER A 165 18.92 -1.68 9.35
C SER A 165 20.38 -2.12 9.19
N TYR A 166 21.00 -1.70 8.09
CA TYR A 166 22.40 -2.01 7.77
C TYR A 166 23.18 -0.72 7.56
N GLN A 167 24.48 -0.76 7.89
CA GLN A 167 25.38 0.34 7.57
C GLN A 167 25.74 0.28 6.08
N VAL A 168 25.71 1.43 5.42
CA VAL A 168 26.03 1.58 4.01
C VAL A 168 26.93 2.79 3.80
N ASP A 169 27.76 2.75 2.76
CA ASP A 169 28.66 3.84 2.35
C ASP A 169 28.10 4.64 1.16
N VAL A 170 26.77 4.65 1.02
CA VAL A 170 26.07 5.40 -0.04
C VAL A 170 25.09 6.41 0.55
N PRO A 171 24.76 7.51 -0.16
CA PRO A 171 23.79 8.47 0.31
C PRO A 171 22.40 7.87 0.57
N THR A 172 21.85 8.14 1.74
CA THR A 172 20.50 7.72 2.17
C THR A 172 19.68 8.90 2.70
N LEU A 173 18.40 8.69 2.98
CA LEU A 173 17.53 9.70 3.64
C LEU A 173 18.14 10.25 4.93
N VAL A 174 18.92 9.45 5.63
CA VAL A 174 19.56 9.84 6.89
C VAL A 174 20.55 10.99 6.67
N MET A 175 21.19 11.07 5.50
CA MET A 175 22.09 12.19 5.16
C MET A 175 21.32 13.50 4.98
N LEU A 176 20.12 13.49 4.38
CA LEU A 176 19.28 14.70 4.29
C LEU A 176 18.91 15.25 5.67
N LYS A 177 18.72 14.36 6.65
CA LYS A 177 18.39 14.75 8.02
C LYS A 177 19.60 15.26 8.79
N ASN A 178 20.76 14.63 8.61
CA ASN A 178 21.93 14.84 9.47
C ASN A 178 22.96 15.81 8.88
N ASP A 179 22.94 16.09 7.57
CA ASP A 179 23.84 17.03 6.91
C ASP A 179 23.06 18.18 6.25
N LEU A 180 23.07 19.34 6.89
CA LEU A 180 22.40 20.54 6.40
C LEU A 180 22.98 21.08 5.08
N ARG A 181 24.26 20.83 4.80
CA ARG A 181 24.88 21.24 3.53
C ARG A 181 24.34 20.39 2.40
N TYR A 182 24.22 19.08 2.65
CA TYR A 182 23.61 18.15 1.72
C TYR A 182 22.12 18.45 1.52
N LEU A 183 21.36 18.72 2.59
CA LEU A 183 19.96 19.16 2.47
C LEU A 183 19.83 20.43 1.63
N PHE A 184 20.67 21.43 1.88
CA PHE A 184 20.62 22.69 1.15
C PHE A 184 21.00 22.54 -0.33
N SER A 185 22.02 21.72 -0.64
CA SER A 185 22.37 21.44 -2.03
C SER A 185 21.23 20.73 -2.77
N GLN A 186 20.60 19.74 -2.13
CA GLN A 186 19.46 19.00 -2.67
C GLN A 186 18.25 19.92 -2.90
N LEU A 187 17.98 20.85 -1.97
CA LEU A 187 16.92 21.84 -2.11
C LEU A 187 17.18 22.81 -3.27
N LEU A 188 18.40 23.33 -3.41
CA LEU A 188 18.77 24.19 -4.53
C LEU A 188 18.60 23.47 -5.86
N MET A 189 19.08 22.24 -5.97
CA MET A 189 18.94 21.47 -7.20
C MET A 189 17.47 21.22 -7.54
N TRP A 190 16.63 20.89 -6.56
CA TRP A 190 15.19 20.76 -6.76
C TRP A 190 14.54 22.06 -7.25
N LEU A 191 14.88 23.21 -6.64
CA LEU A 191 14.36 24.53 -7.03
C LEU A 191 14.72 24.92 -8.47
N PHE A 192 15.87 24.48 -8.97
CA PHE A 192 16.32 24.73 -10.34
C PHE A 192 15.97 23.59 -11.32
N GLY A 193 15.02 22.71 -10.96
CA GLY A 193 14.48 21.69 -11.85
C GLY A 193 15.32 20.42 -11.97
N GLY A 194 16.25 20.19 -11.04
CA GLY A 194 17.04 18.98 -10.94
C GLY A 194 16.22 17.75 -10.54
N ASN A 195 16.60 16.59 -11.08
CA ASN A 195 15.98 15.29 -10.82
C ASN A 195 16.76 14.56 -9.71
N GLU A 196 16.78 15.15 -8.53
CA GLU A 196 17.63 14.75 -7.41
C GLU A 196 16.84 14.03 -6.31
N PHE A 197 17.51 13.70 -5.20
CA PHE A 197 16.99 12.89 -4.10
C PHE A 197 15.60 13.34 -3.62
N LEU A 198 15.32 14.64 -3.55
CA LEU A 198 14.03 15.18 -3.11
C LEU A 198 12.84 14.85 -4.04
N THR A 199 13.10 14.37 -5.25
CA THR A 199 12.07 13.93 -6.20
C THR A 199 11.69 12.46 -6.04
N ASN A 200 12.31 11.77 -5.07
CA ASN A 200 12.09 10.36 -4.76
C ASN A 200 11.83 10.20 -3.25
N PRO A 201 10.75 9.54 -2.80
CA PRO A 201 10.49 9.26 -1.39
C PRO A 201 11.44 8.23 -0.77
N SER A 202 12.44 7.76 -1.52
CA SER A 202 13.42 6.75 -1.10
C SER A 202 12.80 5.40 -0.79
N THR A 203 11.75 5.05 -1.53
CA THR A 203 11.18 3.70 -1.53
C THR A 203 10.86 3.33 -2.97
N ASP A 204 11.90 3.34 -3.80
CA ASP A 204 11.82 3.22 -5.25
C ASP A 204 12.12 1.83 -5.79
N TYR A 205 12.38 0.87 -4.92
CA TYR A 205 12.54 -0.54 -5.27
C TYR A 205 11.72 -1.45 -4.37
N ILE A 206 10.99 -2.39 -4.99
CA ILE A 206 10.21 -3.38 -4.26
C ILE A 206 10.42 -4.77 -4.86
N ALA A 207 10.49 -5.75 -3.97
CA ALA A 207 10.31 -7.16 -4.31
C ALA A 207 9.17 -7.74 -3.49
N VAL A 208 8.43 -8.65 -4.11
CA VAL A 208 7.35 -9.37 -3.46
C VAL A 208 7.53 -10.85 -3.76
N GLU A 209 7.55 -11.65 -2.70
CA GLU A 209 8.05 -13.01 -2.76
C GLU A 209 7.22 -13.96 -1.90
N LYS A 210 7.45 -15.25 -2.16
CA LYS A 210 7.00 -16.35 -1.32
C LYS A 210 8.06 -16.68 -0.29
N ILE A 211 7.65 -17.13 0.89
CA ILE A 211 8.58 -17.63 1.88
C ILE A 211 9.31 -18.85 1.29
N PRO A 212 10.66 -18.86 1.28
CA PRO A 212 11.42 -19.98 0.76
C PRO A 212 11.00 -21.31 1.39
N PRO A 213 11.01 -22.44 0.66
CA PRO A 213 10.58 -23.74 1.19
C PRO A 213 11.29 -24.15 2.49
N GLU A 214 12.56 -23.80 2.62
CA GLU A 214 13.37 -24.06 3.83
C GLU A 214 12.78 -23.36 5.05
N SER A 215 12.48 -22.07 4.95
CA SER A 215 11.84 -21.28 6.01
C SER A 215 10.39 -21.70 6.23
N ARG A 216 9.69 -22.15 5.19
CA ARG A 216 8.30 -22.62 5.29
C ARG A 216 8.18 -23.87 6.16
N SER A 217 9.21 -24.74 6.15
CA SER A 217 9.24 -25.94 6.99
C SER A 217 9.30 -25.66 8.50
N ALA A 218 9.68 -24.43 8.88
CA ALA A 218 9.73 -23.99 10.28
C ALA A 218 8.40 -23.38 10.77
N LEU A 219 7.38 -23.27 9.90
CA LEU A 219 6.10 -22.67 10.28
C LEU A 219 5.31 -23.60 11.22
N SER A 220 4.54 -22.97 12.11
CA SER A 220 3.62 -23.71 12.97
C SER A 220 2.44 -24.24 12.17
N LYS A 221 1.84 -25.36 12.60
CA LYS A 221 0.65 -25.91 11.96
C LYS A 221 -0.51 -24.90 11.88
N THR A 222 -0.68 -24.09 12.92
CA THR A 222 -1.68 -23.01 12.92
C THR A 222 -1.41 -22.01 11.79
N THR A 223 -0.13 -21.65 11.57
CA THR A 223 0.25 -20.74 10.49
C THR A 223 0.01 -21.37 9.12
N GLU A 224 0.25 -22.67 8.96
CA GLU A 224 -0.06 -23.37 7.71
C GLU A 224 -1.57 -23.39 7.42
N ASP A 225 -2.38 -23.64 8.45
CA ASP A 225 -3.84 -23.61 8.35
C ASP A 225 -4.35 -22.20 8.00
N ASP A 226 -3.75 -21.16 8.60
CA ASP A 226 -4.06 -19.75 8.28
C ASP A 226 -3.64 -19.39 6.84
N LEU A 227 -2.49 -19.87 6.37
CA LEU A 227 -2.03 -19.65 4.99
C LEU A 227 -2.87 -20.42 3.96
N ALA A 228 -3.56 -21.49 4.34
CA ALA A 228 -4.47 -22.20 3.46
C ALA A 228 -5.74 -21.39 3.12
N PHE A 229 -6.05 -20.36 3.91
CA PHE A 229 -7.17 -19.45 3.64
C PHE A 229 -6.89 -18.51 2.44
N VAL A 230 -5.63 -18.12 2.25
CA VAL A 230 -5.22 -17.18 1.21
C VAL A 230 -4.89 -17.91 -0.10
N PRO A 231 -5.10 -17.27 -1.27
CA PRO A 231 -4.80 -17.88 -2.56
C PRO A 231 -3.30 -18.14 -2.76
N SER A 232 -3.00 -19.03 -3.70
CA SER A 232 -1.61 -19.41 -4.02
C SER A 232 -0.73 -18.23 -4.47
N ASP A 233 -1.32 -17.19 -5.08
CA ASP A 233 -0.61 -15.99 -5.53
C ASP A 233 -0.46 -14.91 -4.45
N TRP A 234 -0.93 -15.17 -3.22
CA TRP A 234 -0.89 -14.21 -2.12
C TRP A 234 0.56 -13.88 -1.74
N PRO A 235 0.96 -12.60 -1.65
CA PRO A 235 2.32 -12.24 -1.27
C PRO A 235 2.60 -12.63 0.19
N GLU A 236 3.72 -13.32 0.44
CA GLU A 236 4.09 -13.74 1.81
C GLU A 236 5.19 -12.86 2.40
N GLY A 237 6.05 -12.29 1.56
CA GLY A 237 7.02 -11.27 1.92
C GLY A 237 6.97 -10.09 0.95
N GLU A 238 7.05 -8.88 1.48
CA GLU A 238 7.24 -7.65 0.72
C GLU A 238 8.49 -6.95 1.25
N LEU A 239 9.45 -6.72 0.35
CA LEU A 239 10.68 -6.03 0.66
C LEU A 239 10.68 -4.68 -0.07
N THR A 240 10.95 -3.61 0.67
CA THR A 240 10.86 -2.22 0.19
C THR A 240 12.17 -1.50 0.49
N TRP A 241 12.71 -0.78 -0.50
CA TRP A 241 13.93 0.01 -0.39
C TRP A 241 13.84 1.32 -1.14
#